data_AF-A0A522FEA9-F1
#
_entry.id   AF-A0A522FEA9-F1
#
_cell.length_a   1.000
_cell.length_b   1.000
_cell.length_c   1.000
_cell.angle_alpha   90.00
_cell.angle_beta   90.00
_cell.angle_gamma   90.00
#
_symmetry.space_group_name_H-M   'P 1'
#
loop_
_entity.id
_entity.type
_entity.pdbx_description
1 polymer ?
#
loop_
_entity_poly.entity_id
_entity_poly.type
_entity_poly.pdbx_seq_one_letter_code
_entity_poly.pdbx_strand_id
1 'polypeptide(L)'
;MSLFFFVINEDRLALYGNLLMQKYLFKIFTWSPRVVFFIFAGVCLERYITYLMAVVPFAYDWGPSDGDHLNFAHRLAQGLPIYMAFKEGHVLSIYNPLFHGLIALLGGANATLSFARLISFLFWLLTPLTVLLYFRKQWGYFYAVLAALFIWLPPEPEMLIDIMYVGGNTLMAFLFTITLLYAASCSKNSNTSFWSYFFIGFLTAFCFLAKQQGIIVLAIIISFMILRRIDFRNILLIFLGFSFVIVVSTAYLEFLNTGQYLHSTLIDLSGIMSSSGPLARARLSSFLFVSNMCFLICILVSFLFFIFIDR
;
A
#
# COMPACT_ATOMS: atom_id res chain seq x y z
N MET A 1 -39.29 -63.21 -25.50
CA MET A 1 -38.94 -62.51 -24.25
C MET A 1 -37.43 -62.59 -24.10
N SER A 2 -36.73 -61.59 -24.65
CA SER A 2 -35.28 -61.59 -24.89
C SER A 2 -34.52 -61.12 -23.65
N LEU A 3 -33.78 -62.04 -23.03
CA LEU A 3 -32.74 -61.75 -22.04
C LEU A 3 -31.54 -61.13 -22.77
N PHE A 4 -31.41 -59.81 -22.71
CA PHE A 4 -30.18 -59.11 -23.07
C PHE A 4 -29.17 -59.27 -21.94
N PHE A 5 -28.11 -60.06 -22.19
CA PHE A 5 -26.96 -60.19 -21.30
C PHE A 5 -26.15 -58.88 -21.29
N PHE A 6 -26.16 -58.17 -20.16
CA PHE A 6 -25.17 -57.14 -19.86
C PHE A 6 -23.87 -57.85 -19.43
N VAL A 7 -23.00 -58.19 -20.39
CA VAL A 7 -21.60 -58.50 -20.08
C VAL A 7 -20.90 -57.17 -19.82
N ILE A 8 -20.93 -56.73 -18.57
CA ILE A 8 -20.13 -55.59 -18.12
C ILE A 8 -18.68 -56.09 -18.09
N ASN A 9 -17.91 -55.64 -19.08
CA ASN A 9 -16.50 -55.95 -19.22
C ASN A 9 -15.75 -55.37 -18.00
N GLU A 10 -15.21 -56.24 -17.12
CA GLU A 10 -14.53 -55.87 -15.87
C GLU A 10 -13.40 -54.85 -16.09
N ASP A 11 -12.74 -54.92 -17.25
CA ASP A 11 -11.70 -53.98 -17.66
C ASP A 11 -12.20 -52.53 -17.77
N ARG A 12 -13.46 -52.32 -18.17
CA ARG A 12 -14.06 -50.97 -18.24
C ARG A 12 -14.37 -50.42 -16.85
N LEU A 13 -14.82 -51.26 -15.91
CA LEU A 13 -15.08 -50.86 -14.53
C LEU A 13 -13.80 -50.40 -13.82
N ALA A 14 -12.68 -51.10 -14.04
CA ALA A 14 -11.37 -50.71 -13.52
C ALA A 14 -10.88 -49.37 -14.11
N LEU A 15 -11.09 -49.15 -15.42
CA LEU A 15 -10.73 -47.90 -16.09
C LEU A 15 -11.55 -46.69 -15.57
N TYR A 16 -12.87 -46.86 -15.40
CA TYR A 16 -13.73 -45.83 -14.83
C TYR A 16 -13.40 -45.56 -13.35
N GLY A 17 -13.06 -46.60 -12.58
CA GLY A 17 -12.60 -46.47 -11.19
C GLY A 17 -11.33 -45.63 -11.08
N ASN A 18 -10.33 -45.89 -11.92
CA ASN A 18 -9.08 -45.13 -11.95
C ASN A 18 -9.26 -43.67 -12.39
N LEU A 19 -10.13 -43.40 -13.37
CA LEU A 19 -10.45 -42.03 -13.80
C LEU A 19 -11.21 -41.25 -12.74
N LEU A 20 -12.17 -41.89 -12.04
CA LEU A 20 -12.84 -41.26 -10.90
C LEU A 20 -11.84 -40.98 -9.78
N MET A 21 -11.00 -41.96 -9.43
CA MET A 21 -10.02 -41.83 -8.35
C MET A 21 -9.00 -40.73 -8.65
N GLN A 22 -8.49 -40.64 -9.88
CA GLN A 22 -7.63 -39.53 -10.32
C GLN A 22 -8.35 -38.17 -10.21
N LYS A 23 -9.63 -38.10 -10.62
CA LYS A 23 -10.42 -36.86 -10.53
C LYS A 23 -10.68 -36.44 -9.09
N TYR A 24 -10.89 -37.38 -8.18
CA TYR A 24 -11.04 -37.14 -6.75
C TYR A 24 -9.72 -36.80 -6.07
N LEU A 25 -8.62 -37.51 -6.38
CA LEU A 25 -7.28 -37.20 -5.89
C LEU A 25 -6.81 -35.83 -6.35
N PHE A 26 -7.07 -35.46 -7.60
CA PHE A 26 -6.78 -34.13 -8.13
C PHE A 26 -7.63 -33.05 -7.46
N LYS A 27 -8.91 -33.32 -7.16
CA LYS A 27 -9.73 -32.45 -6.31
C LYS A 27 -9.13 -32.33 -4.91
N ILE A 28 -8.78 -33.43 -4.24
CA ILE A 28 -8.21 -33.38 -2.89
C ILE A 28 -6.89 -32.60 -2.87
N PHE A 29 -6.01 -32.81 -3.85
CA PHE A 29 -4.75 -32.07 -3.99
C PHE A 29 -4.92 -30.58 -4.33
N THR A 30 -6.03 -30.20 -4.98
CA THR A 30 -6.33 -28.79 -5.26
C THR A 30 -7.05 -28.10 -4.09
N TRP A 31 -7.77 -28.86 -3.26
CA TRP A 31 -8.45 -28.36 -2.07
C TRP A 31 -7.55 -28.34 -0.82
N SER A 32 -6.60 -29.28 -0.68
CA SER A 32 -5.73 -29.35 0.49
C SER A 32 -4.90 -28.09 0.75
N PRO A 33 -4.33 -27.38 -0.25
CA PRO A 33 -3.62 -26.14 0.00
C PRO A 33 -4.57 -25.03 0.47
N ARG A 34 -5.83 -25.05 0.02
CA ARG A 34 -6.86 -24.09 0.44
C ARG A 34 -7.25 -24.33 1.89
N VAL A 35 -7.48 -25.58 2.27
CA VAL A 35 -7.81 -25.95 3.65
C VAL A 35 -6.66 -25.61 4.60
N VAL A 36 -5.42 -25.95 4.23
CA VAL A 36 -4.22 -25.58 4.99
C VAL A 36 -4.09 -24.06 5.12
N PHE A 37 -4.31 -23.31 4.03
CA PHE A 37 -4.34 -21.86 4.06
C PHE A 37 -5.40 -21.31 5.01
N PHE A 38 -6.62 -21.86 5.00
CA PHE A 38 -7.71 -21.43 5.89
C PHE A 38 -7.43 -21.72 7.36
N ILE A 39 -6.85 -22.89 7.67
CA ILE A 39 -6.44 -23.23 9.04
C ILE A 39 -5.34 -22.26 9.50
N PHE A 40 -4.32 -22.03 8.67
CA PHE A 40 -3.24 -21.11 9.00
C PHE A 40 -3.75 -19.67 9.18
N ALA A 41 -4.64 -19.21 8.29
CA ALA A 41 -5.32 -17.93 8.40
C ALA A 41 -6.11 -17.80 9.71
N GLY A 42 -6.84 -18.85 10.10
CA GLY A 42 -7.59 -18.89 11.35
C GLY A 42 -6.68 -18.78 12.58
N VAL A 43 -5.58 -19.54 12.61
CA VAL A 43 -4.59 -19.48 13.70
C VAL A 43 -3.91 -18.11 13.77
N CYS A 44 -3.53 -17.53 12.64
CA CYS A 44 -2.98 -16.17 12.58
C CYS A 44 -3.98 -15.14 13.10
N LEU A 45 -5.26 -15.25 12.71
CA LEU A 45 -6.32 -14.35 13.15
C LEU A 45 -6.59 -14.48 14.66
N GLU A 46 -6.64 -15.71 15.19
CA GLU A 46 -6.82 -15.97 16.62
C GLU A 46 -5.65 -15.41 17.45
N ARG A 47 -4.40 -15.67 17.02
CA ARG A 47 -3.22 -15.11 17.67
C ARG A 47 -3.23 -13.59 17.63
N TYR A 48 -3.63 -13.01 16.51
CA TYR A 48 -3.75 -11.58 16.35
C TYR A 48 -4.85 -10.97 17.26
N ILE A 49 -6.02 -11.60 17.37
CA ILE A 49 -7.10 -11.15 18.29
C ILE A 49 -6.65 -11.26 19.74
N THR A 50 -6.05 -12.40 20.11
CA THR A 50 -5.50 -12.61 21.47
C THR A 50 -4.45 -11.54 21.79
N TYR A 51 -3.64 -11.17 20.81
CA TYR A 51 -2.65 -10.13 20.93
C TYR A 51 -3.28 -8.73 21.05
N LEU A 52 -4.26 -8.38 20.21
CA LEU A 52 -5.02 -7.13 20.33
C LEU A 52 -5.63 -6.93 21.71
N MET A 53 -6.15 -8.01 22.29
CA MET A 53 -6.70 -8.01 23.65
C MET A 53 -5.61 -7.87 24.73
N ALA A 54 -4.35 -8.23 24.42
CA ALA A 54 -3.19 -8.11 25.30
C ALA A 54 -2.46 -6.77 25.18
N VAL A 55 -2.65 -6.01 24.09
CA VAL A 55 -2.23 -4.61 23.99
C VAL A 55 -3.14 -3.79 24.90
N VAL A 56 -2.70 -3.63 26.14
CA VAL A 56 -3.31 -2.79 27.18
C VAL A 56 -3.70 -1.42 26.58
N PRO A 57 -4.89 -0.87 26.90
CA PRO A 57 -5.34 0.41 26.35
C PRO A 57 -4.44 1.55 26.86
N PHE A 58 -3.45 1.94 26.06
CA PHE A 58 -2.72 3.19 26.26
C PHE A 58 -3.56 4.32 25.66
N ALA A 59 -4.49 4.84 26.46
CA ALA A 59 -5.47 5.83 25.99
C ALA A 59 -4.84 7.19 25.58
N TYR A 60 -3.58 7.45 25.92
CA TYR A 60 -2.96 8.78 25.79
C TYR A 60 -1.44 8.75 25.56
N ASP A 61 -0.89 7.76 24.86
CA ASP A 61 0.50 7.93 24.44
C ASP A 61 0.54 8.99 23.33
N TRP A 62 0.92 10.19 23.71
CA TRP A 62 1.25 11.27 22.80
C TRP A 62 2.62 10.93 22.26
N GLY A 63 2.65 10.32 21.06
CA GLY A 63 3.90 10.22 20.32
C GLY A 63 4.43 11.64 20.14
N PRO A 64 5.71 11.94 20.45
CA PRO A 64 6.24 13.30 20.38
C PRO A 64 6.02 13.95 18.99
N SER A 65 5.91 13.13 17.94
CA SER A 65 5.59 13.56 16.57
C SER A 65 4.15 14.07 16.37
N ASP A 66 3.17 13.64 17.16
CA ASP A 66 1.76 14.05 17.00
C ASP A 66 1.58 15.55 17.19
N GLY A 67 2.31 16.14 18.16
CA GLY A 67 2.30 17.58 18.40
C GLY A 67 2.91 18.36 17.24
N ASP A 68 4.01 17.85 16.68
CA ASP A 68 4.63 18.44 15.49
C ASP A 68 3.66 18.42 14.32
N HIS A 69 3.12 17.25 13.96
CA HIS A 69 2.18 17.13 12.84
C HIS A 69 0.96 18.05 13.01
N LEU A 70 0.43 18.18 14.21
CA LEU A 70 -0.70 19.08 14.49
C LEU A 70 -0.30 20.56 14.34
N ASN A 71 0.86 20.96 14.86
CA ASN A 71 1.39 22.31 14.70
C ASN A 71 1.59 22.67 13.23
N PHE A 72 2.07 21.72 12.40
CA PHE A 72 2.16 21.91 10.95
C PHE A 72 0.82 22.21 10.30
N ALA A 73 -0.24 21.49 10.69
CA ALA A 73 -1.58 21.73 10.20
C ALA A 73 -2.12 23.11 10.63
N HIS A 74 -1.89 23.52 11.88
CA HIS A 74 -2.32 24.85 12.37
C HIS A 74 -1.62 25.98 11.63
N ARG A 75 -0.29 25.87 11.41
CA ARG A 75 0.47 26.87 10.65
C ARG A 75 -0.03 27.00 9.23
N LEU A 76 -0.30 25.88 8.54
CA LEU A 76 -0.91 25.89 7.21
C LEU A 76 -2.27 26.58 7.20
N ALA A 77 -3.13 26.27 8.18
CA ALA A 77 -4.46 26.88 8.29
C ALA A 77 -4.41 28.40 8.55
N GLN A 78 -3.33 28.88 9.17
CA GLN A 78 -3.08 30.30 9.43
C GLN A 78 -2.29 31.00 8.32
N GLY A 79 -1.95 30.29 7.23
CA GLY A 79 -1.12 30.84 6.15
C GLY A 79 0.32 31.15 6.58
N LEU A 80 0.80 30.54 7.66
CA LEU A 80 2.16 30.68 8.14
C LEU A 80 3.09 29.74 7.34
N PRO A 81 4.36 30.13 7.16
CA PRO A 81 5.36 29.25 6.54
C PRO A 81 5.44 27.95 7.35
N ILE A 82 5.76 26.82 6.71
CA ILE A 82 5.92 25.54 7.42
C ILE A 82 7.38 25.09 7.47
N TYR A 83 8.21 25.58 6.56
CA TYR A 83 9.65 25.37 6.55
C TYR A 83 10.29 26.69 6.97
N MET A 84 10.77 26.77 8.22
CA MET A 84 11.50 27.95 8.71
C MET A 84 12.99 27.78 8.45
N ALA A 85 13.71 28.90 8.32
CA ALA A 85 15.14 28.87 8.06
C ALA A 85 15.88 28.20 9.22
N PHE A 86 16.74 27.23 8.91
CA PHE A 86 17.60 26.58 9.90
C PHE A 86 18.53 27.59 10.61
N LYS A 87 18.93 28.65 9.88
CA LYS A 87 19.77 29.75 10.37
C LYS A 87 19.13 30.55 11.51
N GLU A 88 17.82 30.47 11.68
CA GLU A 88 17.07 31.13 12.76
C GLU A 88 16.93 30.22 14.00
N GLY A 89 17.59 29.06 14.01
CA GLY A 89 17.54 28.10 15.12
C GLY A 89 16.30 27.21 15.12
N HIS A 90 15.52 27.21 14.03
CA HIS A 90 14.32 26.40 13.89
C HIS A 90 14.63 24.98 13.38
N VAL A 91 13.81 24.00 13.80
CA VAL A 91 13.90 22.62 13.32
C VAL A 91 13.34 22.53 11.91
N LEU A 92 14.15 22.03 10.96
CA LEU A 92 13.73 21.75 9.59
C LEU A 92 12.61 20.70 9.57
N SER A 93 11.51 21.01 8.89
CA SER A 93 10.47 20.02 8.67
C SER A 93 10.95 18.93 7.71
N ILE A 94 10.81 17.68 8.14
CA ILE A 94 11.01 16.50 7.31
C ILE A 94 9.69 15.92 6.79
N TYR A 95 8.56 16.56 7.10
CA TYR A 95 7.25 16.05 6.77
C TYR A 95 6.72 16.63 5.46
N ASN A 96 6.04 15.80 4.68
CA ASN A 96 5.41 16.24 3.43
C ASN A 96 4.01 16.83 3.69
N PRO A 97 3.54 17.76 2.86
CA PRO A 97 2.47 18.67 3.24
C PRO A 97 1.05 18.08 3.11
N LEU A 98 0.83 17.01 2.35
CA LEU A 98 -0.53 16.63 1.93
C LEU A 98 -1.44 16.28 3.11
N PHE A 99 -0.94 15.45 4.03
CA PHE A 99 -1.73 15.04 5.21
C PHE A 99 -2.06 16.24 6.11
N HIS A 100 -1.07 17.10 6.38
CA HIS A 100 -1.25 18.32 7.18
C HIS A 100 -2.17 19.31 6.50
N GLY A 101 -2.06 19.45 5.18
CA GLY A 101 -2.94 20.29 4.36
C GLY A 101 -4.40 19.83 4.41
N LEU A 102 -4.65 18.51 4.44
CA LEU A 102 -5.99 17.98 4.63
C LEU A 102 -6.55 18.31 6.02
N ILE A 103 -5.75 18.17 7.07
CA ILE A 103 -6.17 18.55 8.43
C ILE A 103 -6.41 20.06 8.51
N ALA A 104 -5.52 20.87 7.95
CA ALA A 104 -5.65 22.33 7.92
C ALA A 104 -6.92 22.77 7.17
N LEU A 105 -7.19 22.15 6.01
CA LEU A 105 -8.35 22.46 5.18
C LEU A 105 -9.67 22.11 5.89
N LEU A 106 -9.74 20.94 6.55
CA LEU A 106 -10.99 20.43 7.13
C LEU A 106 -11.21 20.86 8.58
N GLY A 107 -10.13 20.95 9.38
CA GLY A 107 -10.18 21.27 10.80
C GLY A 107 -9.82 22.73 11.12
N GLY A 108 -9.20 23.46 10.19
CA GLY A 108 -8.78 24.84 10.38
C GLY A 108 -7.70 25.02 11.44
N ALA A 109 -7.52 26.27 11.89
CA ALA A 109 -6.50 26.64 12.88
C ALA A 109 -6.73 26.04 14.27
N ASN A 110 -7.93 25.52 14.54
CA ASN A 110 -8.32 24.93 15.83
C ASN A 110 -8.46 23.40 15.75
N ALA A 111 -7.90 22.76 14.73
CA ALA A 111 -7.95 21.32 14.57
C ALA A 111 -7.43 20.64 15.86
N THR A 112 -8.22 19.72 16.42
CA THR A 112 -7.81 18.99 17.63
C THR A 112 -6.99 17.76 17.27
N LEU A 113 -6.21 17.26 18.23
CA LEU A 113 -5.49 15.99 18.07
C LEU A 113 -6.45 14.85 17.72
N SER A 114 -7.60 14.78 18.41
CA SER A 114 -8.63 13.76 18.16
C SER A 114 -9.18 13.82 16.74
N PHE A 115 -9.37 15.03 16.20
CA PHE A 115 -9.79 15.22 14.82
C PHE A 115 -8.74 14.71 13.84
N ALA A 116 -7.47 15.08 14.04
CA ALA A 116 -6.37 14.62 13.19
C ALA A 116 -6.20 13.09 13.19
N ARG A 117 -6.31 12.46 14.36
CA ARG A 117 -6.30 10.99 14.51
C ARG A 117 -7.51 10.32 13.85
N LEU A 118 -8.69 10.95 13.92
CA LEU A 118 -9.87 10.48 13.19
C LEU A 118 -9.62 10.47 11.67
N ILE A 119 -8.98 11.49 11.12
CA ILE A 119 -8.59 11.50 9.70
C ILE A 119 -7.63 10.35 9.38
N SER A 120 -6.59 10.11 10.20
CA SER A 120 -5.69 8.96 10.04
C SER A 120 -6.47 7.64 10.02
N PHE A 121 -7.38 7.45 10.97
CA PHE A 121 -8.21 6.25 11.11
C PHE A 121 -9.16 6.05 9.92
N LEU A 122 -9.75 7.12 9.38
CA LEU A 122 -10.59 7.03 8.19
C LEU A 122 -9.82 6.49 6.99
N PHE A 123 -8.62 6.99 6.71
CA PHE A 123 -7.80 6.45 5.62
C PHE A 123 -7.37 4.99 5.84
N TRP A 124 -7.13 4.62 7.10
CA TRP A 124 -6.91 3.22 7.45
C TRP A 124 -8.11 2.35 7.09
N LEU A 125 -9.34 2.74 7.44
CA LEU A 125 -10.56 2.00 7.09
C LEU A 125 -10.88 2.00 5.59
N LEU A 126 -10.57 3.08 4.88
CA LEU A 126 -10.81 3.19 3.45
C LEU A 126 -9.94 2.24 2.62
N THR A 127 -8.77 1.85 3.14
CA THR A 127 -7.85 0.92 2.47
C THR A 127 -8.48 -0.47 2.24
N PRO A 128 -8.90 -1.23 3.28
CA PRO A 128 -9.54 -2.53 3.10
C PRO A 128 -10.90 -2.42 2.41
N LEU A 129 -11.66 -1.33 2.64
CA LEU A 129 -12.92 -1.09 1.94
C LEU A 129 -12.72 -0.99 0.42
N THR A 130 -11.67 -0.28 -0.01
CA THR A 130 -11.34 -0.15 -1.44
C THR A 130 -11.02 -1.52 -2.06
N VAL A 131 -10.23 -2.33 -1.36
CA VAL A 131 -9.87 -3.68 -1.79
C VAL A 131 -11.12 -4.56 -1.91
N LEU A 132 -12.00 -4.54 -0.91
CA LEU A 132 -13.26 -5.25 -0.92
C LEU A 132 -14.11 -4.87 -2.14
N LEU A 133 -14.31 -3.56 -2.35
CA LEU A 133 -15.12 -3.06 -3.46
C LEU A 133 -14.53 -3.39 -4.83
N TYR A 134 -13.21 -3.37 -4.97
CA TYR A 134 -12.51 -3.68 -6.22
C TYR A 134 -12.59 -5.18 -6.54
N PHE A 135 -12.27 -6.06 -5.58
CA PHE A 135 -12.18 -7.49 -5.84
C PHE A 135 -13.50 -8.26 -5.71
N ARG A 136 -14.55 -7.72 -5.05
CA ARG A 136 -15.83 -8.44 -4.87
C ARG A 136 -16.45 -8.95 -6.16
N LYS A 137 -16.30 -8.20 -7.26
CA LYS A 137 -16.82 -8.60 -8.58
C LYS A 137 -15.97 -9.66 -9.26
N GLN A 138 -14.65 -9.65 -9.02
CA GLN A 138 -13.69 -10.53 -9.70
C GLN A 138 -13.51 -11.87 -8.98
N TRP A 139 -13.46 -11.84 -7.65
CA TRP A 139 -13.16 -13.03 -6.82
C TRP A 139 -14.40 -13.55 -6.07
N GLY A 140 -15.51 -12.83 -6.12
CA GLY A 140 -16.68 -13.08 -5.28
C GLY A 140 -16.55 -12.44 -3.89
N TYR A 141 -17.69 -12.28 -3.22
CA TYR A 141 -17.78 -11.53 -1.95
C TYR A 141 -16.90 -12.12 -0.85
N PHE A 142 -16.94 -13.45 -0.65
CA PHE A 142 -16.21 -14.12 0.43
C PHE A 142 -14.70 -13.91 0.35
N TYR A 143 -14.08 -14.15 -0.81
CA TYR A 143 -12.64 -13.97 -1.00
C TYR A 143 -12.22 -12.49 -0.91
N ALA A 144 -13.07 -11.57 -1.36
CA ALA A 144 -12.82 -10.14 -1.23
C ALA A 144 -12.87 -9.68 0.23
N VAL A 145 -13.78 -10.23 1.04
CA VAL A 145 -13.81 -9.98 2.50
C VAL A 145 -12.55 -10.50 3.16
N LEU A 146 -12.09 -11.71 2.83
CA LEU A 146 -10.84 -12.24 3.38
C LEU A 146 -9.64 -11.35 3.03
N ALA A 147 -9.52 -10.95 1.76
CA ALA A 147 -8.44 -10.05 1.34
C ALA A 147 -8.49 -8.70 2.06
N ALA A 148 -9.68 -8.12 2.23
CA ALA A 148 -9.87 -6.89 2.97
C ALA A 148 -9.52 -7.04 4.45
N LEU A 149 -9.89 -8.16 5.09
CA LEU A 149 -9.48 -8.48 6.46
C LEU A 149 -7.96 -8.57 6.56
N PHE A 150 -7.30 -9.33 5.68
CA PHE A 150 -5.83 -9.44 5.71
C PHE A 150 -5.11 -8.10 5.57
N ILE A 151 -5.64 -7.18 4.77
CA ILE A 151 -5.07 -5.83 4.60
C ILE A 151 -5.38 -4.94 5.81
N TRP A 152 -6.53 -5.13 6.44
CA TRP A 152 -6.92 -4.42 7.66
C TRP A 152 -6.13 -4.89 8.89
N LEU A 153 -5.49 -6.05 8.82
CA LEU A 153 -4.67 -6.58 9.90
C LEU A 153 -3.22 -6.13 9.70
N PRO A 154 -2.67 -5.24 10.56
CA PRO A 154 -1.28 -4.84 10.47
C PRO A 154 -0.35 -6.06 10.67
N PRO A 155 0.76 -6.13 9.93
CA PRO A 155 1.69 -7.25 9.98
C PRO A 155 2.47 -7.30 11.29
N GLU A 156 2.63 -6.15 11.95
CA GLU A 156 3.28 -6.04 13.25
C GLU A 156 2.37 -5.29 14.24
N PRO A 157 2.35 -5.72 15.50
CA PRO A 157 1.66 -5.04 16.58
C PRO A 157 1.83 -3.53 16.71
N GLU A 158 3.07 -3.05 16.63
CA GLU A 158 3.41 -1.65 16.87
C GLU A 158 2.77 -0.75 15.80
N MET A 159 2.48 -1.32 14.63
CA MET A 159 1.78 -0.62 13.55
C MET A 159 0.32 -0.31 13.87
N LEU A 160 -0.30 -0.97 14.87
CA LEU A 160 -1.62 -0.57 15.37
C LEU A 160 -1.60 0.82 16.00
N ILE A 161 -0.51 1.13 16.69
CA ILE A 161 -0.31 2.43 17.30
C ILE A 161 0.01 3.44 16.19
N ASP A 162 0.79 3.05 15.18
CA ASP A 162 1.09 3.91 14.02
C ASP A 162 -0.13 4.32 13.20
N ILE A 163 -1.20 3.52 13.20
CA ILE A 163 -2.48 3.85 12.56
C ILE A 163 -3.18 5.01 13.30
N MET A 164 -3.02 5.06 14.62
CA MET A 164 -3.63 6.06 15.48
C MET A 164 -2.77 7.32 15.64
N TYR A 165 -1.50 7.29 15.22
CA TYR A 165 -0.68 8.49 15.16
C TYR A 165 -1.13 9.46 14.06
N VAL A 166 -0.94 10.75 14.35
CA VAL A 166 -1.18 11.82 13.40
C VAL A 166 -0.01 11.82 12.43
N GLY A 167 -0.24 11.45 11.18
CA GLY A 167 0.82 11.45 10.17
C GLY A 167 0.39 10.89 8.83
N GLY A 168 1.26 11.03 7.83
CA GLY A 168 0.97 10.64 6.45
C GLY A 168 0.94 9.13 6.17
N ASN A 169 1.11 8.27 7.18
CA ASN A 169 1.24 6.81 7.01
C ASN A 169 -0.01 6.18 6.40
N THR A 170 -1.17 6.34 7.04
CA THR A 170 -2.42 5.73 6.60
C THR A 170 -2.91 6.35 5.29
N LEU A 171 -2.72 7.66 5.12
CA LEU A 171 -2.99 8.35 3.86
C LEU A 171 -2.13 7.80 2.71
N MET A 172 -0.82 7.64 2.91
CA MET A 172 0.08 7.05 1.90
C MET A 172 -0.35 5.63 1.57
N ALA A 173 -0.68 4.79 2.55
CA ALA A 173 -1.11 3.41 2.33
C ALA A 173 -2.41 3.34 1.50
N PHE A 174 -3.38 4.20 1.81
CA PHE A 174 -4.60 4.33 1.04
C PHE A 174 -4.32 4.78 -0.40
N LEU A 175 -3.56 5.87 -0.58
CA LEU A 175 -3.20 6.42 -1.89
C LEU A 175 -2.42 5.40 -2.72
N PHE A 176 -1.49 4.66 -2.10
CA PHE A 176 -0.76 3.59 -2.76
C PHE A 176 -1.70 2.49 -3.27
N THR A 177 -2.63 2.06 -2.43
CA THR A 177 -3.61 1.02 -2.76
C THR A 177 -4.50 1.45 -3.92
N ILE A 178 -5.10 2.64 -3.88
CA ILE A 178 -5.93 3.13 -4.99
C ILE A 178 -5.11 3.29 -6.28
N THR A 179 -3.85 3.74 -6.19
CA THR A 179 -2.97 3.93 -7.35
C THR A 179 -2.69 2.60 -8.01
N LEU A 180 -2.34 1.58 -7.23
CA LEU A 180 -2.04 0.23 -7.74
C LEU A 180 -3.28 -0.41 -8.38
N LEU A 181 -4.44 -0.32 -7.72
CA LEU A 181 -5.69 -0.89 -8.25
C LEU A 181 -6.15 -0.17 -9.53
N TYR A 182 -6.02 1.16 -9.56
CA TYR A 182 -6.36 1.95 -10.74
C TYR A 182 -5.41 1.66 -11.91
N ALA A 183 -4.11 1.56 -11.64
CA ALA A 183 -3.09 1.13 -12.59
C ALA A 183 -3.38 -0.27 -13.15
N ALA A 184 -3.71 -1.23 -12.28
CA ALA A 184 -4.08 -2.58 -12.71
C ALA A 184 -5.33 -2.59 -13.60
N SER A 185 -6.33 -1.76 -13.29
CA SER A 185 -7.53 -1.61 -14.12
C SER A 185 -7.21 -1.02 -15.50
N CYS A 186 -6.36 0.01 -15.54
CA CYS A 186 -5.92 0.65 -16.79
C CYS A 186 -5.15 -0.33 -17.69
N SER A 187 -4.28 -1.17 -17.10
CA SER A 187 -3.50 -2.15 -17.87
C SER A 187 -4.33 -3.27 -18.53
N LYS A 188 -5.57 -3.51 -18.06
CA LYS A 188 -6.45 -4.57 -18.58
C LYS A 188 -7.36 -4.09 -19.71
N ASN A 189 -7.65 -2.79 -19.78
CA ASN A 189 -8.60 -2.24 -20.73
C ASN A 189 -7.88 -1.68 -21.95
N SER A 190 -8.18 -2.21 -23.14
CA SER A 190 -7.59 -1.75 -24.41
C SER A 190 -7.96 -0.30 -24.77
N ASN A 191 -9.13 0.17 -24.34
CA ASN A 191 -9.62 1.53 -24.61
C ASN A 191 -9.31 2.52 -23.47
N THR A 192 -8.22 2.30 -22.72
CA THR A 192 -7.84 3.20 -21.64
C THR A 192 -7.42 4.55 -22.20
N SER A 193 -8.03 5.63 -21.68
CA SER A 193 -7.75 6.99 -22.14
C SER A 193 -6.34 7.46 -21.75
N PHE A 194 -5.79 8.38 -22.53
CA PHE A 194 -4.58 9.14 -22.20
C PHE A 194 -4.62 9.71 -20.78
N TRP A 195 -5.76 10.31 -20.40
CA TRP A 195 -5.94 10.96 -19.09
C TRP A 195 -5.85 9.98 -17.94
N SER A 196 -6.17 8.70 -18.17
CA SER A 196 -6.06 7.67 -17.14
C SER A 196 -4.59 7.44 -16.74
N TYR A 197 -3.66 7.38 -17.70
CA TYR A 197 -2.23 7.23 -17.41
C TYR A 197 -1.63 8.48 -16.77
N PHE A 198 -2.03 9.66 -17.24
CA PHE A 198 -1.67 10.91 -16.58
C PHE A 198 -2.15 10.95 -15.12
N PHE A 199 -3.39 10.51 -14.87
CA PHE A 199 -3.96 10.46 -13.53
C PHE A 199 -3.29 9.43 -12.60
N ILE A 200 -2.77 8.32 -13.13
CA ILE A 200 -1.91 7.41 -12.34
C ILE A 200 -0.66 8.15 -11.83
N GLY A 201 -0.04 8.96 -12.69
CA GLY A 201 1.08 9.83 -12.30
C GLY A 201 0.70 10.82 -11.20
N PHE A 202 -0.46 11.46 -11.35
CA PHE A 202 -1.03 12.38 -10.37
C PHE A 202 -1.22 11.71 -8.99
N LEU A 203 -1.85 10.53 -8.94
CA LEU A 203 -2.05 9.78 -7.69
C LEU A 203 -0.72 9.34 -7.07
N THR A 204 0.26 8.95 -7.89
CA THR A 204 1.60 8.59 -7.42
C THR A 204 2.32 9.77 -6.77
N ALA A 205 2.17 10.98 -7.32
CA ALA A 205 2.71 12.19 -6.68
C ALA A 205 2.00 12.49 -5.35
N PHE A 206 0.71 12.20 -5.23
CA PHE A 206 0.00 12.34 -3.97
C PHE A 206 0.52 11.35 -2.90
N CYS A 207 0.90 10.13 -3.28
CA CYS A 207 1.59 9.21 -2.36
C CYS A 207 2.89 9.83 -1.83
N PHE A 208 3.69 10.44 -2.71
CA PHE A 208 4.90 11.15 -2.31
C PHE A 208 4.57 12.35 -1.41
N LEU A 209 3.60 13.19 -1.76
CA LEU A 209 3.23 14.35 -0.94
C LEU A 209 2.58 13.96 0.40
N ALA A 210 2.04 12.75 0.53
CA ALA A 210 1.62 12.20 1.82
C ALA A 210 2.83 11.81 2.68
N LYS A 211 3.83 11.13 2.09
CA LYS A 211 5.04 10.69 2.78
C LYS A 211 6.21 10.51 1.82
N GLN A 212 7.43 10.88 2.23
CA GLN A 212 8.62 10.84 1.37
C GLN A 212 8.90 9.45 0.76
N GLN A 213 8.67 8.37 1.53
CA GLN A 213 8.80 6.99 1.03
C GLN A 213 7.85 6.68 -0.14
N GLY A 214 6.82 7.51 -0.36
CA GLY A 214 5.90 7.43 -1.49
C GLY A 214 6.57 7.54 -2.87
N ILE A 215 7.81 8.01 -2.96
CA ILE A 215 8.57 7.99 -4.24
C ILE A 215 8.75 6.56 -4.77
N ILE A 216 8.82 5.57 -3.87
CA ILE A 216 8.95 4.15 -4.23
C ILE A 216 7.72 3.68 -5.03
N VAL A 217 6.56 4.28 -4.80
CA VAL A 217 5.33 3.96 -5.54
C VAL A 217 5.52 4.21 -7.03
N LEU A 218 6.21 5.30 -7.42
CA LEU A 218 6.48 5.57 -8.83
C LEU A 218 7.30 4.45 -9.45
N ALA A 219 8.38 4.02 -8.79
CA ALA A 219 9.19 2.90 -9.27
C ALA A 219 8.36 1.62 -9.42
N ILE A 220 7.54 1.28 -8.42
CA ILE A 220 6.64 0.10 -8.46
C ILE A 220 5.67 0.18 -9.64
N ILE A 221 5.00 1.32 -9.83
CA ILE A 221 4.02 1.50 -10.90
C ILE A 221 4.69 1.41 -12.28
N ILE A 222 5.85 2.05 -12.46
CA ILE A 222 6.58 2.01 -13.74
C ILE A 222 7.05 0.58 -14.02
N SER A 223 7.64 -0.11 -13.04
CA SER A 223 8.01 -1.53 -13.18
C SER A 223 6.79 -2.40 -13.54
N PHE A 224 5.65 -2.18 -12.89
CA PHE A 224 4.41 -2.87 -13.21
C PHE A 224 3.94 -2.62 -14.65
N MET A 225 3.99 -1.37 -15.12
CA MET A 225 3.60 -1.03 -16.51
C MET A 225 4.55 -1.66 -17.55
N ILE A 226 5.85 -1.70 -17.27
CA ILE A 226 6.83 -2.37 -18.13
C ILE A 226 6.55 -3.87 -18.19
N LEU A 227 6.30 -4.52 -17.05
CA LEU A 227 5.96 -5.95 -16.99
C LEU A 227 4.66 -6.25 -17.75
N ARG A 228 3.69 -5.33 -17.71
CA ARG A 228 2.45 -5.40 -18.48
C ARG A 228 2.59 -5.01 -19.95
N ARG A 229 3.81 -4.70 -20.42
CA ARG A 229 4.12 -4.30 -21.80
C ARG A 229 3.28 -3.13 -22.28
N ILE A 230 3.00 -2.19 -21.39
CA ILE A 230 2.31 -0.95 -21.75
C ILE A 230 3.22 -0.07 -22.61
N ASP A 231 2.65 0.58 -23.62
CA ASP A 231 3.38 1.46 -24.52
C ASP A 231 4.19 2.52 -23.77
N PHE A 232 5.42 2.75 -24.22
CA PHE A 232 6.32 3.74 -23.61
C PHE A 232 5.71 5.14 -23.54
N ARG A 233 4.86 5.51 -24.51
CA ARG A 233 4.13 6.79 -24.49
C ARG A 233 3.26 6.94 -23.24
N ASN A 234 2.56 5.87 -22.85
CA ASN A 234 1.71 5.88 -21.65
C ASN A 234 2.54 5.91 -20.36
N ILE A 235 3.71 5.28 -20.36
CA ILE A 235 4.68 5.36 -19.25
C ILE A 235 5.16 6.82 -19.09
N LEU A 236 5.48 7.51 -20.20
CA LEU A 236 5.86 8.92 -20.17
C LEU A 236 4.75 9.81 -19.60
N LEU A 237 3.47 9.48 -19.84
CA LEU A 237 2.34 10.21 -19.27
C LEU A 237 2.23 10.08 -17.76
N ILE A 238 2.58 8.92 -17.20
CA ILE A 238 2.67 8.74 -15.75
C ILE A 238 3.74 9.68 -15.18
N PHE A 239 4.91 9.76 -15.83
CA PHE A 239 5.95 10.72 -15.41
C PHE A 239 5.48 12.17 -15.53
N LEU A 240 4.79 12.53 -16.61
CA LEU A 240 4.27 13.90 -16.78
C LEU A 240 3.22 14.26 -15.73
N GLY A 241 2.29 13.34 -15.43
CA GLY A 241 1.30 13.53 -14.37
C GLY A 241 1.95 13.68 -13.00
N PHE A 242 2.96 12.87 -12.71
CA PHE A 242 3.74 12.98 -11.47
C PHE A 242 4.45 14.34 -11.38
N SER A 243 5.23 14.67 -12.40
CA SER A 243 6.02 15.91 -12.46
C SER A 243 5.14 17.15 -12.39
N PHE A 244 3.97 17.15 -13.04
CA PHE A 244 3.02 18.26 -12.98
C PHE A 244 2.63 18.59 -11.53
N VAL A 245 2.24 17.58 -10.76
CA VAL A 245 1.87 17.77 -9.34
C VAL A 245 3.06 18.25 -8.51
N ILE A 246 4.23 17.67 -8.71
CA ILE A 246 5.44 18.06 -7.96
C ILE A 246 5.84 19.50 -8.27
N VAL A 247 5.83 19.92 -9.54
CA VAL A 247 6.16 21.29 -9.95
C VAL A 247 5.17 22.29 -9.36
N VAL A 248 3.86 22.02 -9.47
CA VAL A 248 2.82 22.91 -8.94
C VAL A 248 2.92 23.02 -7.42
N SER A 249 3.05 21.89 -6.71
CA SER A 249 3.18 21.90 -5.25
C SER A 249 4.47 22.57 -4.78
N THR A 250 5.60 22.34 -5.45
CA THR A 250 6.87 23.01 -5.15
C THR A 250 6.77 24.50 -5.36
N ALA A 251 6.21 24.96 -6.49
CA ALA A 251 6.03 26.39 -6.76
C ALA A 251 5.13 27.06 -5.70
N TYR A 252 4.06 26.38 -5.29
CA TYR A 252 3.19 26.86 -4.22
C TYR A 252 3.90 26.96 -2.86
N LEU A 253 4.67 25.93 -2.48
CA LEU A 253 5.44 25.94 -1.24
C LEU A 253 6.55 26.99 -1.28
N GLU A 254 7.20 27.18 -2.42
CA GLU A 254 8.21 28.21 -2.62
C GLU A 254 7.61 29.60 -2.40
N PHE A 255 6.41 29.85 -2.94
CA PHE A 255 5.66 31.09 -2.72
C PHE A 255 5.31 31.30 -1.24
N LEU A 256 4.74 30.28 -0.58
CA LEU A 256 4.35 30.37 0.83
C LEU A 256 5.55 30.55 1.78
N ASN A 257 6.72 30.01 1.44
CA ASN A 257 7.93 30.09 2.26
C ASN A 257 8.89 31.16 1.71
N THR A 258 8.39 32.17 0.99
CA THR A 258 9.16 33.36 0.57
C THR A 258 10.46 33.04 -0.19
N GLY A 259 10.46 31.98 -1.00
CA GLY A 259 11.64 31.57 -1.78
C GLY A 259 12.70 30.79 -0.99
N GLN A 260 12.36 30.29 0.20
CA GLN A 260 13.31 29.54 1.04
C GLN A 260 13.09 28.03 1.03
N TYR A 261 11.94 27.54 0.52
CA TYR A 261 11.57 26.13 0.65
C TYR A 261 12.60 25.20 -0.01
N LEU A 262 12.97 25.43 -1.27
CA LEU A 262 13.96 24.60 -1.96
C LEU A 262 15.35 24.69 -1.32
N HIS A 263 15.76 25.88 -0.86
CA HIS A 263 17.05 26.05 -0.20
C HIS A 263 17.11 25.25 1.10
N SER A 264 16.09 25.42 1.95
CA SER A 264 16.01 24.72 3.23
C SER A 264 15.90 23.21 3.06
N THR A 265 15.15 22.72 2.06
CA THR A 265 14.97 21.27 1.87
C THR A 265 16.10 20.57 1.14
N LEU A 266 16.78 21.23 0.20
CA LEU A 266 17.86 20.60 -0.58
C LEU A 266 19.25 20.84 0.03
N ILE A 267 19.51 22.05 0.55
CA ILE A 267 20.83 22.46 1.01
C ILE A 267 20.94 22.30 2.52
N ASP A 268 20.07 22.93 3.30
CA ASP A 268 20.20 22.89 4.77
C ASP A 268 19.93 21.48 5.32
N LEU A 269 18.89 20.80 4.82
CA LEU A 269 18.55 19.45 5.26
C LEU A 269 19.63 18.41 4.92
N SER A 270 20.31 18.53 3.76
CA SER A 270 21.38 17.60 3.39
C SER A 270 22.63 17.76 4.26
N GLY A 271 22.85 18.95 4.82
CA GLY A 271 23.89 19.19 5.83
C GLY A 271 23.62 18.52 7.18
N ILE A 272 22.34 18.28 7.52
CA ILE A 272 21.93 17.68 8.80
C ILE A 272 21.71 16.17 8.66
N MET A 273 21.01 15.75 7.61
CA MET A 273 20.75 14.35 7.29
C MET A 273 21.95 13.76 6.53
N SER A 274 23.06 13.54 7.24
CA SER A 274 24.20 12.83 6.66
C SER A 274 23.80 11.40 6.24
N SER A 275 23.75 11.15 4.94
CA SER A 275 23.40 9.84 4.41
C SER A 275 24.60 8.89 4.50
N SER A 276 24.57 7.94 5.44
CA SER A 276 25.56 6.86 5.48
C SER A 276 25.17 5.74 4.53
N GLY A 277 25.73 5.76 3.32
CA GLY A 277 25.57 4.69 2.33
C GLY A 277 25.87 3.28 2.87
N PRO A 278 26.91 3.09 3.72
CA PRO A 278 27.16 1.82 4.41
C PRO A 278 26.01 1.41 5.35
N LEU A 279 25.50 2.34 6.17
CA LEU A 279 24.40 2.06 7.10
C LEU A 279 23.10 1.72 6.34
N ALA A 280 22.81 2.45 5.26
CA ALA A 280 21.65 2.18 4.41
C ALA A 280 21.72 0.77 3.77
N ARG A 281 22.89 0.39 3.24
CA ARG A 281 23.12 -0.95 2.69
C ARG A 281 23.02 -2.04 3.75
N ALA A 282 23.56 -1.82 4.94
CA ALA A 282 23.46 -2.75 6.06
C ALA A 282 22.01 -2.95 6.50
N ARG A 283 21.23 -1.87 6.64
CA ARG A 283 19.79 -1.93 6.96
C ARG A 283 18.98 -2.64 5.88
N LEU A 284 19.24 -2.35 4.60
CA LEU A 284 18.57 -3.03 3.49
C LEU A 284 18.88 -4.54 3.48
N SER A 285 20.15 -4.91 3.64
CA SER A 285 20.58 -6.31 3.72
C SER A 285 19.91 -7.03 4.89
N SER A 286 19.91 -6.42 6.08
CA SER A 286 19.23 -6.96 7.26
C SER A 286 17.73 -7.11 7.03
N PHE A 287 17.07 -6.10 6.48
CA PHE A 287 15.64 -6.15 6.17
C PHE A 287 15.29 -7.29 5.20
N LEU A 288 16.04 -7.43 4.10
CA LEU A 288 15.77 -8.41 3.05
C LEU A 288 16.12 -9.84 3.47
N PHE A 289 17.26 -10.04 4.13
CA PHE A 289 17.83 -11.38 4.35
C PHE A 289 17.71 -11.88 5.79
N VAL A 290 17.42 -11.01 6.77
CA VAL A 290 17.24 -11.42 8.17
C VAL A 290 15.77 -11.36 8.54
N SER A 291 15.13 -10.20 8.38
CA SER A 291 13.76 -9.99 8.87
C SER A 291 12.69 -10.52 7.92
N ASN A 292 12.91 -10.46 6.59
CA ASN A 292 11.86 -10.73 5.60
C ASN A 292 12.23 -11.80 4.56
N MET A 293 13.19 -12.68 4.85
CA MET A 293 13.66 -13.69 3.91
C MET A 293 12.52 -14.59 3.39
N CYS A 294 11.62 -15.04 4.28
CA CYS A 294 10.47 -15.85 3.88
C CYS A 294 9.52 -15.11 2.94
N PHE A 295 9.28 -13.82 3.19
CA PHE A 295 8.46 -12.97 2.32
C PHE A 295 9.14 -12.76 0.95
N LEU A 296 10.44 -12.51 0.93
CA LEU A 296 11.22 -12.39 -0.30
C LEU A 296 11.15 -13.67 -1.14
N ILE A 297 11.30 -14.85 -0.52
CA ILE A 297 11.14 -16.15 -1.19
C ILE A 297 9.73 -16.28 -1.77
N CYS A 298 8.69 -15.93 -1.02
CA CYS A 298 7.31 -15.98 -1.51
C CYS A 298 7.09 -15.07 -2.73
N ILE A 299 7.65 -13.85 -2.71
CA ILE A 299 7.62 -12.94 -3.86
C ILE A 299 8.32 -13.56 -5.07
N LEU A 300 9.54 -14.07 -4.89
CA LEU A 300 10.33 -14.65 -5.98
C LEU A 300 9.64 -15.88 -6.59
N VAL A 301 9.10 -16.76 -5.77
CA VAL A 301 8.32 -17.93 -6.22
C VAL A 301 7.07 -17.48 -6.98
N SER A 302 6.35 -16.47 -6.47
CA SER A 302 5.16 -15.93 -7.16
C SER A 302 5.51 -15.32 -8.52
N PHE A 303 6.63 -14.60 -8.61
CA PHE A 303 7.14 -14.05 -9.87
C PHE A 303 7.51 -15.14 -10.87
N LEU A 304 8.24 -16.16 -10.44
CA LEU A 304 8.60 -17.30 -11.29
C LEU A 304 7.34 -18.01 -11.79
N PHE A 305 6.39 -18.30 -10.90
CA PHE A 305 5.13 -18.95 -11.26
C PHE A 305 4.33 -18.14 -12.29
N PHE A 306 4.31 -16.82 -12.16
CA PHE A 306 3.66 -15.92 -13.14
C PHE A 306 4.33 -15.98 -14.52
N ILE A 307 5.67 -15.99 -14.57
CA ILE A 307 6.43 -16.09 -15.83
C ILE A 307 6.17 -17.42 -16.56
N PHE A 308 5.96 -18.51 -15.82
CA PHE A 308 5.75 -19.84 -16.38
C PHE A 308 4.30 -20.15 -16.76
N ILE A 309 3.30 -19.41 -16.27
CA ILE A 309 1.88 -19.63 -16.60
C ILE A 309 1.42 -18.82 -17.82
N ASP A 310 2.02 -17.65 -18.05
CA ASP A 310 1.73 -16.82 -19.23
C ASP A 310 2.51 -17.26 -20.49
N ARG A 311 3.20 -18.40 -20.43
CA ARG A 311 3.80 -19.10 -21.59
C ARG A 311 3.10 -20.43 -21.83
#